data_AF-A0A9W4T0H8-F1
#
_entry.id   AF-A0A9W4T0H8-F1
#
_cell.length_a   1.000
_cell.length_b   1.000
_cell.length_c   1.000
_cell.angle_alpha   90.00
_cell.angle_beta   90.00
_cell.angle_gamma   90.00
#
_symmetry.space_group_name_H-M   'P 1'
#
loop_
_entity.id
_entity.type
_entity.pdbx_description
1 polymer ?
#
loop_
_entity_poly.entity_id
_entity_poly.type
_entity_poly.pdbx_seq_one_letter_code
_entity_poly.pdbx_strand_id
1 'polypeptide(L)'
;LIDPCGKYCVINAYGASAGDSFIYGINLRDLNESPTAIIKANEVHQCKLLKKSTINQQDFEKEQLKAAGKHDIFILFTCGESQVNLSNTSTIIDKSNWENYFGPFAGRAFTYANTEPPNANTASMTQLTGISGIDKKYAEKILETRKRKLFDNLDDCHKRTKTPRKVLGNFRF
;
A
#
# COMPACT_ATOMS: atom_id res chain seq x y z
N LEU A 1 -15.64 19.58 14.14
CA LEU A 1 -14.53 18.86 14.80
C LEU A 1 -14.97 17.43 15.04
N ILE A 2 -14.24 16.48 14.46
CA ILE A 2 -14.38 15.05 14.75
C ILE A 2 -13.81 14.83 16.17
N ASP A 3 -14.40 13.96 16.98
CA ASP A 3 -13.75 13.42 18.19
C ASP A 3 -13.30 11.99 17.82
N PRO A 4 -12.13 11.82 17.16
CA PRO A 4 -11.75 10.57 16.52
C PRO A 4 -11.08 9.63 17.51
N CYS A 5 -11.65 9.46 18.71
CA CYS A 5 -11.19 8.41 19.61
C CYS A 5 -11.74 7.07 19.13
N GLY A 6 -11.15 6.55 18.04
CA GLY A 6 -11.34 5.18 17.63
C GLY A 6 -11.07 4.23 18.78
N LYS A 7 -12.01 3.32 19.06
CA LYS A 7 -11.97 2.45 20.23
C LYS A 7 -11.16 1.19 19.98
N TYR A 8 -11.29 0.63 18.77
CA TYR A 8 -10.64 -0.61 18.38
C TYR A 8 -10.07 -0.47 16.98
N CYS A 9 -8.89 -1.04 16.75
CA CYS A 9 -8.36 -1.32 15.43
C CYS A 9 -8.56 -2.81 15.15
N VAL A 10 -9.30 -3.12 14.10
CA VAL A 10 -9.59 -4.50 13.69
C VAL A 10 -8.91 -4.74 12.34
N ILE A 11 -8.18 -5.84 12.25
CA ILE A 11 -7.56 -6.31 11.01
C ILE A 11 -8.30 -7.59 10.62
N ASN A 12 -8.91 -7.58 9.45
CA ASN A 12 -9.63 -8.74 8.95
C ASN A 12 -8.67 -9.82 8.43
N ALA A 13 -9.14 -11.07 8.50
CA ALA A 13 -8.40 -12.18 7.94
C ALA A 13 -8.32 -12.07 6.40
N TYR A 14 -7.28 -12.70 5.83
CA TYR A 14 -7.13 -12.79 4.38
C TYR A 14 -8.39 -13.36 3.71
N GLY A 15 -8.88 -12.67 2.68
CA GLY A 15 -10.04 -13.09 1.91
C GLY A 15 -11.40 -12.64 2.48
N ALA A 16 -11.41 -11.77 3.50
CA ALA A 16 -12.64 -11.18 3.99
C ALA A 16 -13.44 -10.46 2.88
N SER A 17 -14.76 -10.52 2.99
CA SER A 17 -15.69 -9.94 2.02
C SER A 17 -15.84 -8.42 2.16
N ALA A 18 -15.41 -7.83 3.27
CA ALA A 18 -15.44 -6.40 3.58
C ALA A 18 -14.01 -5.80 3.61
N GLY A 19 -13.86 -4.57 4.12
CA GLY A 19 -12.57 -3.87 4.23
C GLY A 19 -11.47 -4.69 4.92
N ASP A 20 -10.21 -4.40 4.62
CA ASP A 20 -9.06 -5.17 5.11
C ASP A 20 -8.73 -4.83 6.58
N SER A 21 -8.97 -3.59 6.98
CA SER A 21 -8.95 -3.17 8.38
C SER A 21 -9.97 -2.07 8.63
N PHE A 22 -10.34 -1.87 9.89
CA PHE A 22 -11.16 -0.72 10.27
C PHE A 22 -10.91 -0.25 11.69
N ILE A 23 -11.10 1.05 11.89
CA ILE A 23 -11.16 1.69 13.20
C ILE A 23 -12.63 1.82 13.59
N TYR A 24 -13.01 1.12 14.66
CA TYR A 24 -14.38 1.10 15.16
C TYR A 24 -14.61 2.19 16.21
N GLY A 25 -15.81 2.78 16.20
CA GLY A 25 -16.31 3.62 17.29
C GLY A 25 -16.06 5.11 17.09
N ILE A 26 -15.94 5.57 15.85
CA ILE A 26 -15.79 6.98 15.53
C ILE A 26 -17.16 7.67 15.67
N ASN A 27 -17.14 8.84 16.31
CA ASN A 27 -18.29 9.71 16.41
C ASN A 27 -18.10 10.90 15.47
N LEU A 28 -18.91 10.97 14.43
CA LEU A 28 -18.96 12.11 13.52
C LEU A 28 -20.08 13.04 13.96
N ARG A 29 -19.84 14.35 13.88
CA ARG A 29 -20.90 15.34 14.05
C ARG A 29 -21.54 15.59 12.69
N ASP A 30 -22.85 15.45 12.61
CA ASP A 30 -23.59 15.87 11.42
C ASP A 30 -24.02 17.32 11.57
N LEU A 31 -23.25 18.22 10.97
CA LEU A 31 -23.53 19.66 11.03
C LEU A 31 -24.75 20.06 10.19
N ASN A 32 -25.28 19.17 9.33
CA ASN A 32 -26.42 19.43 8.47
C ASN A 32 -27.75 19.01 9.10
N GLU A 33 -27.76 17.98 9.96
CA GLU A 33 -28.97 17.56 10.68
C GLU A 33 -29.18 18.35 11.99
N SER A 34 -28.13 18.49 12.81
CA SER A 34 -28.19 19.26 14.08
C SER A 34 -26.79 19.44 14.69
N PRO A 35 -26.48 20.57 15.34
CA PRO A 35 -25.22 20.77 16.06
C PRO A 35 -24.89 19.69 17.11
N THR A 36 -25.89 18.92 17.54
CA THR A 36 -25.77 17.84 18.54
C THR A 36 -25.92 16.44 17.96
N ALA A 37 -26.21 16.28 16.66
CA ALA A 37 -26.36 14.97 16.04
C ALA A 37 -25.00 14.25 15.98
N ILE A 38 -24.96 13.03 16.52
CA ILE A 38 -23.79 12.16 16.51
C ILE A 38 -24.09 10.97 15.61
N ILE A 39 -23.33 10.84 14.53
CA ILE A 39 -23.32 9.68 13.65
C ILE A 39 -22.23 8.72 14.10
N LYS A 40 -22.60 7.45 14.27
CA LYS A 40 -21.65 6.36 14.46
C LYS A 40 -21.08 5.97 13.11
N ALA A 41 -19.76 5.96 13.01
CA ALA A 41 -19.03 5.59 11.80
C ALA A 41 -17.84 4.69 12.14
N ASN A 42 -17.40 3.94 11.14
CA ASN A 42 -16.10 3.29 11.12
C ASN A 42 -15.19 4.01 10.13
N GLU A 43 -13.89 4.00 10.38
CA GLU A 43 -12.91 4.30 9.33
C GLU A 43 -12.46 2.97 8.74
N VAL A 44 -12.88 2.69 7.51
CA VAL A 44 -12.64 1.46 6.80
C VAL A 44 -11.48 1.64 5.83
N HIS A 45 -10.53 0.73 5.89
CA HIS A 45 -9.35 0.68 5.03
C HIS A 45 -9.48 -0.49 4.07
N GLN A 46 -9.34 -0.22 2.78
CA GLN A 46 -9.23 -1.24 1.75
C GLN A 46 -7.89 -1.08 1.05
N CYS A 47 -7.10 -2.13 0.98
CA CYS A 47 -5.86 -2.21 0.24
C CYS A 47 -6.11 -2.91 -1.10
N LYS A 48 -5.72 -2.28 -2.20
CA LYS A 48 -5.81 -2.87 -3.53
C LYS A 48 -4.49 -2.81 -4.27
N LEU A 49 -3.89 -3.98 -4.46
CA LEU A 49 -2.83 -4.16 -5.44
C LEU A 49 -3.44 -4.11 -6.84
N LEU A 50 -3.06 -3.10 -7.61
CA LEU A 50 -3.56 -2.97 -8.96
C LEU A 50 -2.78 -3.84 -9.94
N LYS A 51 -3.51 -4.48 -10.85
CA LYS A 51 -2.97 -5.01 -12.11
C LYS A 51 -3.04 -3.98 -13.25
N LYS A 52 -3.80 -2.90 -13.07
CA LYS A 52 -3.98 -1.79 -14.01
C LYS A 52 -3.18 -0.57 -13.54
N SER A 53 -2.78 0.32 -14.45
CA SER A 53 -1.98 1.49 -14.10
C SER A 53 -2.75 2.57 -13.32
N THR A 54 -4.07 2.63 -13.49
CA THR A 54 -4.90 3.75 -13.00
C THR A 54 -6.23 3.26 -12.42
N ILE A 55 -6.68 3.88 -11.33
CA ILE A 55 -8.04 3.72 -10.76
C ILE A 55 -8.94 4.83 -11.29
N ASN A 56 -10.09 4.44 -11.85
CA ASN A 56 -11.15 5.37 -12.24
C ASN A 56 -12.29 5.39 -11.21
N GLN A 57 -13.28 6.27 -11.43
CA GLN A 57 -14.42 6.46 -10.54
C GLN A 57 -15.19 5.16 -10.26
N GLN A 58 -15.45 4.36 -11.29
CA GLN A 58 -16.22 3.12 -11.16
C GLN A 58 -15.48 2.06 -10.35
N ASP A 59 -14.16 1.95 -10.54
CA ASP A 59 -13.32 1.06 -9.76
C ASP A 59 -13.31 1.46 -8.27
N PHE A 60 -13.24 2.76 -7.98
CA PHE A 60 -13.29 3.29 -6.61
C PHE A 60 -14.64 3.04 -5.93
N GLU A 61 -15.74 3.42 -6.56
CA GLU A 61 -17.11 3.25 -6.03
C GLU A 61 -17.42 1.77 -5.76
N LYS A 62 -16.93 0.88 -6.63
CA LYS A 62 -17.09 -0.56 -6.44
C LYS A 62 -16.39 -1.06 -5.18
N GLU A 63 -15.15 -0.65 -4.94
CA GLU A 63 -14.43 -1.05 -3.72
C GLU A 63 -15.05 -0.38 -2.48
N GLN A 64 -15.53 0.86 -2.59
CA GLN A 64 -16.23 1.57 -1.51
C GLN A 64 -17.52 0.85 -1.10
N LEU A 65 -18.41 0.56 -2.06
CA LEU A 65 -19.69 -0.11 -1.82
C LEU A 65 -19.52 -1.51 -1.23
N LYS A 66 -18.43 -2.18 -1.59
CA LYS A 66 -18.07 -3.49 -1.04
C LYS A 66 -17.60 -3.38 0.42
N ALA A 67 -16.78 -2.38 0.73
CA ALA A 67 -16.02 -2.34 1.98
C ALA A 67 -16.71 -1.55 3.10
N ALA A 68 -17.41 -0.47 2.76
CA ALA A 68 -17.83 0.56 3.70
C ALA A 68 -19.34 0.84 3.64
N GLY A 69 -19.93 1.14 4.80
CA GLY A 69 -21.30 1.61 4.91
C GLY A 69 -21.47 3.08 4.52
N LYS A 70 -22.73 3.52 4.39
CA LYS A 70 -23.10 4.88 3.97
C LYS A 70 -22.44 6.00 4.79
N HIS A 71 -22.26 5.77 6.09
CA HIS A 71 -21.74 6.75 7.05
C HIS A 71 -20.29 6.52 7.42
N ASP A 72 -19.68 5.44 6.91
CA ASP A 72 -18.29 5.12 7.20
C ASP A 72 -17.36 6.06 6.44
N ILE A 73 -16.20 6.31 7.04
CA ILE A 73 -15.07 6.93 6.36
C ILE A 73 -14.37 5.84 5.57
N PHE A 74 -14.20 6.01 4.26
CA PHE A 74 -13.55 5.03 3.40
C PHE A 74 -12.18 5.52 2.94
N ILE A 75 -11.14 4.70 3.17
CA ILE A 75 -9.78 4.95 2.68
C ILE A 75 -9.37 3.80 1.78
N LEU A 76 -9.15 4.09 0.50
CA LEU A 76 -8.57 3.15 -0.45
C LEU A 76 -7.06 3.35 -0.54
N PHE A 77 -6.28 2.35 -0.17
CA PHE A 77 -4.84 2.31 -0.38
C PHE A 77 -4.53 1.60 -1.69
N THR A 78 -3.75 2.24 -2.54
CA THR A 78 -3.39 1.67 -3.84
C THR A 78 -2.01 2.10 -4.33
N CYS A 79 -1.58 1.39 -5.37
CA CYS A 79 -0.24 1.42 -5.95
C CYS A 79 -0.17 2.25 -7.24
N GLY A 80 -1.31 2.41 -7.93
CA GLY A 80 -1.39 3.15 -9.18
C GLY A 80 -1.75 4.61 -8.96
N GLU A 81 -1.93 5.33 -10.06
CA GLU A 81 -2.48 6.69 -10.04
C GLU A 81 -4.01 6.64 -10.00
N SER A 82 -4.64 7.70 -9.53
CA SER A 82 -6.09 7.81 -9.49
C SER A 82 -6.59 9.11 -10.08
N GLN A 83 -7.78 9.05 -10.68
CA GLN A 83 -8.52 10.19 -11.20
C GLN A 83 -9.98 9.99 -10.78
N VAL A 84 -10.29 10.37 -9.55
CA VAL A 84 -11.59 10.13 -8.91
C VAL A 84 -12.09 11.38 -8.19
N ASN A 85 -13.39 11.59 -8.23
CA ASN A 85 -14.07 12.60 -7.43
C ASN A 85 -14.42 11.98 -6.08
N LEU A 86 -13.79 12.49 -5.02
CA LEU A 86 -13.96 11.99 -3.66
C LEU A 86 -15.16 12.66 -2.97
N SER A 87 -15.91 11.89 -2.18
CA SER A 87 -16.87 12.44 -1.22
C SER A 87 -16.16 12.93 0.04
N ASN A 88 -16.85 13.74 0.86
CA ASN A 88 -16.31 14.23 2.13
C ASN A 88 -15.97 13.13 3.16
N THR A 89 -16.47 11.92 2.97
CA THR A 89 -16.22 10.76 3.85
C THR A 89 -15.34 9.72 3.16
N SER A 90 -14.63 10.09 2.10
CA SER A 90 -13.80 9.13 1.37
C SER A 90 -12.50 9.75 0.91
N THR A 91 -11.45 8.93 0.85
CA THR A 91 -10.17 9.35 0.29
C THR A 91 -9.46 8.17 -0.36
N ILE A 92 -8.48 8.50 -1.20
CA ILE A 92 -7.61 7.54 -1.86
C ILE A 92 -6.16 7.92 -1.61
N ILE A 93 -5.40 6.95 -1.13
CA ILE A 93 -3.95 7.06 -0.96
C ILE A 93 -3.33 6.25 -2.09
N ASP A 94 -2.77 6.96 -3.05
CA ASP A 94 -2.27 6.44 -4.32
C ASP A 94 -0.81 6.84 -4.53
N LYS A 95 -0.25 6.52 -5.69
CA LYS A 95 1.15 6.83 -6.01
C LYS A 95 1.50 8.33 -5.87
N SER A 96 0.55 9.23 -6.14
CA SER A 96 0.79 10.68 -6.20
C SER A 96 0.85 11.34 -4.82
N ASN A 97 0.18 10.78 -3.82
CA ASN A 97 0.06 11.38 -2.49
C ASN A 97 0.58 10.49 -1.34
N TRP A 98 1.13 9.32 -1.67
CA TRP A 98 1.66 8.36 -0.70
C TRP A 98 2.65 8.96 0.31
N GLU A 99 3.63 9.73 -0.19
CA GLU A 99 4.65 10.36 0.65
C GLU A 99 4.05 11.43 1.57
N ASN A 100 3.06 12.18 1.09
CA ASN A 100 2.38 13.19 1.89
C ASN A 100 1.56 12.56 3.02
N TYR A 101 0.90 11.42 2.75
CA TYR A 101 0.09 10.73 3.74
C TYR A 101 0.93 10.02 4.82
N PHE A 102 1.94 9.24 4.40
CA PHE A 102 2.74 8.46 5.34
C PHE A 102 3.97 9.20 5.89
N GLY A 103 4.35 10.33 5.30
CA GLY A 103 5.49 11.14 5.70
C GLY A 103 6.78 10.30 5.83
N PRO A 104 7.53 10.43 6.94
CA PRO A 104 8.76 9.65 7.18
C PRO A 104 8.58 8.12 7.13
N PHE A 105 7.34 7.62 7.20
CA PHE A 105 7.04 6.20 7.18
C PHE A 105 6.67 5.67 5.79
N ALA A 106 6.61 6.55 4.78
CA ALA A 106 6.27 6.20 3.41
C ALA A 106 7.09 5.03 2.89
N GLY A 107 8.40 4.98 3.15
CA GLY A 107 9.27 3.88 2.68
C GLY A 107 8.83 2.48 3.14
N ARG A 108 8.26 2.32 4.35
CA ARG A 108 7.76 1.03 4.83
C ARG A 108 6.48 0.59 4.13
N ALA A 109 5.63 1.56 3.81
CA ALA A 109 4.37 1.33 3.12
C ALA A 109 4.57 1.20 1.59
N PHE A 110 5.51 1.96 1.02
CA PHE A 110 5.76 2.13 -0.41
C PHE A 110 6.57 0.99 -1.03
N THR A 111 7.45 0.33 -0.27
CA THR A 111 8.30 -0.77 -0.80
C THR A 111 7.46 -1.92 -1.40
N TYR A 112 6.22 -2.09 -0.94
CA TYR A 112 5.28 -3.09 -1.46
C TYR A 112 4.30 -2.54 -2.52
N ALA A 113 4.17 -1.21 -2.62
CA ALA A 113 3.19 -0.56 -3.47
C ALA A 113 3.73 -0.14 -4.84
N ASN A 114 5.05 -0.17 -5.08
CA ASN A 114 5.58 0.25 -6.36
C ASN A 114 5.44 -0.86 -7.41
N THR A 115 4.83 -0.54 -8.55
CA THR A 115 4.53 -1.46 -9.66
C THR A 115 5.76 -2.00 -10.39
N GLU A 116 6.96 -1.46 -10.11
CA GLU A 116 8.20 -1.96 -10.68
C GLU A 116 9.02 -2.75 -9.66
N PRO A 117 9.45 -3.98 -10.02
CA PRO A 117 10.45 -4.72 -9.26
C PRO A 117 11.65 -3.84 -8.89
N PRO A 118 12.21 -3.94 -7.66
CA PRO A 118 13.41 -3.21 -7.30
C PRO A 118 14.56 -3.53 -8.26
N ASN A 119 15.40 -2.54 -8.58
CA ASN A 119 16.55 -2.77 -9.46
C ASN A 119 17.70 -3.38 -8.64
N ALA A 120 18.22 -4.55 -9.02
CA ALA A 120 19.33 -5.19 -8.32
C ALA A 120 20.59 -4.30 -8.23
N ASN A 121 20.79 -3.39 -9.19
CA ASN A 121 21.90 -2.45 -9.29
C ASN A 121 21.77 -1.23 -8.37
N THR A 122 20.55 -0.81 -8.00
CA THR A 122 20.35 0.42 -7.20
C THR A 122 19.58 0.21 -5.89
N ALA A 123 18.88 -0.91 -5.73
CA ALA A 123 18.03 -1.18 -4.57
C ALA A 123 18.81 -1.15 -3.25
N SER A 124 18.22 -0.56 -2.21
CA SER A 124 18.77 -0.56 -0.84
C SER A 124 18.64 -1.93 -0.18
N MET A 125 19.34 -2.15 0.95
CA MET A 125 19.21 -3.38 1.74
C MET A 125 17.74 -3.71 2.03
N THR A 126 16.97 -2.73 2.52
CA THR A 126 15.55 -2.88 2.84
C THR A 126 14.73 -3.31 1.64
N GLN A 127 15.00 -2.74 0.46
CA GLN A 127 14.30 -3.10 -0.78
C GLN A 127 14.65 -4.51 -1.25
N LEU A 128 15.90 -4.94 -1.10
CA LEU A 128 16.33 -6.31 -1.42
C LEU A 128 15.64 -7.33 -0.50
N THR A 129 15.70 -7.12 0.82
CA THR A 129 15.11 -8.03 1.81
C THR A 129 13.58 -7.97 1.86
N GLY A 130 12.96 -6.98 1.21
CA GLY A 130 11.51 -6.91 1.04
C GLY A 130 10.97 -7.93 0.02
N ILE A 131 11.84 -8.53 -0.80
CA ILE A 131 11.44 -9.59 -1.74
C ILE A 131 11.39 -10.93 -1.02
N SER A 132 10.25 -11.60 -1.12
CA SER A 132 10.08 -12.97 -0.62
C SER A 132 11.15 -13.91 -1.21
N GLY A 133 11.91 -14.55 -0.32
CA GLY A 133 13.02 -15.45 -0.69
C GLY A 133 14.39 -14.78 -0.79
N ILE A 134 14.51 -13.46 -0.58
CA ILE A 134 15.79 -12.78 -0.34
C ILE A 134 15.94 -12.57 1.16
N ASP A 135 16.76 -13.40 1.79
CA ASP A 135 17.23 -13.13 3.14
C ASP A 135 18.36 -12.09 3.15
N LYS A 136 18.75 -11.66 4.35
CA LYS A 136 19.83 -10.70 4.56
C LYS A 136 21.15 -11.15 3.89
N LYS A 137 21.45 -12.44 3.89
CA LYS A 137 22.69 -12.99 3.32
C LYS A 137 22.72 -12.84 1.80
N TYR A 138 21.61 -13.13 1.11
CA TYR A 138 21.52 -12.90 -0.33
C TYR A 138 21.56 -11.41 -0.67
N ALA A 139 20.88 -10.57 0.12
CA ALA A 139 20.89 -9.12 -0.07
C ALA A 139 22.32 -8.53 0.06
N GLU A 140 23.05 -8.88 1.12
CA GLU A 140 24.45 -8.48 1.31
C GLU A 140 25.32 -8.91 0.13
N LYS A 141 25.14 -10.15 -0.35
CA LYS A 141 25.91 -10.66 -1.47
C LYS A 141 25.65 -9.89 -2.77
N ILE A 142 24.41 -9.50 -3.04
CA ILE A 142 24.04 -8.64 -4.19
C ILE A 142 24.71 -7.27 -4.05
N LEU A 143 24.62 -6.65 -2.87
CA LEU A 143 25.22 -5.33 -2.58
C LEU A 143 26.75 -5.36 -2.75
N GLU A 144 27.45 -6.34 -2.19
CA GLU A 144 28.90 -6.45 -2.31
C GLU A 144 29.35 -6.77 -3.75
N THR A 145 28.59 -7.62 -4.44
CA THR A 145 28.91 -8.01 -5.81
C THR A 145 28.75 -6.85 -6.79
N ARG A 146 27.71 -6.03 -6.63
CA ARG A 146 27.46 -4.88 -7.53
C ARG A 146 28.40 -3.70 -7.32
N LYS A 147 29.01 -3.55 -6.14
CA LYS A 147 30.06 -2.54 -5.88
C LYS A 147 31.24 -2.67 -6.84
N ARG A 148 31.54 -3.90 -7.29
CA ARG A 148 32.63 -4.18 -8.22
C ARG A 148 32.25 -3.87 -9.67
N LYS A 149 31.05 -4.30 -10.07
CA LYS A 149 30.47 -4.08 -11.39
C LYS A 149 28.96 -4.23 -11.28
N LEU A 150 28.19 -3.36 -11.91
CA LEU A 150 26.75 -3.58 -12.05
C LEU A 150 26.45 -4.90 -12.78
N PHE A 151 25.28 -5.47 -12.53
CA PHE A 151 24.79 -6.65 -13.21
C PHE A 151 24.20 -6.27 -14.56
N ASP A 152 24.57 -7.01 -15.60
CA ASP A 152 24.07 -6.74 -16.95
C ASP A 152 22.62 -7.28 -17.12
N ASN A 153 22.28 -8.36 -16.42
CA ASN A 153 20.96 -9.00 -16.43
C ASN A 153 20.82 -10.03 -15.29
N LEU A 154 19.66 -10.70 -15.25
CA LEU A 154 19.33 -11.74 -14.28
C LEU A 154 20.35 -12.90 -14.26
N ASP A 155 20.81 -13.36 -15.43
CA ASP A 155 21.75 -14.48 -15.51
C ASP A 155 23.15 -14.11 -15.01
N ASP A 156 23.62 -12.89 -15.29
CA ASP A 156 24.86 -12.38 -14.71
C ASP A 156 24.76 -12.31 -13.17
N CYS A 157 23.64 -11.78 -12.67
CA CYS A 157 23.39 -11.73 -11.24
C CYS A 157 23.37 -13.13 -10.61
N HIS A 158 22.66 -14.08 -11.22
CA HIS A 158 22.64 -15.47 -10.75
C HIS A 158 24.04 -16.09 -10.76
N LYS A 159 24.80 -15.91 -11.83
CA LYS A 159 26.14 -16.50 -11.98
C LYS A 159 27.09 -16.03 -10.87
N ARG A 160 27.04 -14.72 -10.56
CA ARG A 160 27.95 -14.05 -9.62
C ARG A 160 27.51 -14.18 -8.16
N THR A 161 26.21 -14.15 -7.88
CA THR A 161 25.67 -14.18 -6.51
C THR A 161 25.22 -15.58 -6.07
N LYS A 162 24.96 -16.49 -7.02
CA LYS A 162 24.28 -17.78 -6.78
C LYS A 162 22.87 -17.64 -6.19
N THR A 163 22.28 -16.44 -6.18
CA THR A 163 20.88 -16.23 -5.79
C THR A 163 19.96 -16.94 -6.78
N PRO A 164 18.96 -17.73 -6.34
CA PRO A 164 18.11 -18.50 -7.24
C PRO A 164 17.41 -17.63 -8.30
N ARG A 165 17.39 -18.09 -9.56
CA ARG A 165 16.73 -17.37 -10.67
C ARG A 165 15.27 -17.02 -10.39
N LYS A 166 14.53 -17.94 -9.77
CA LYS A 166 13.13 -17.75 -9.39
C LYS A 166 12.95 -16.50 -8.51
N VAL A 167 13.89 -16.24 -7.61
CA VAL A 167 13.86 -15.07 -6.73
C VAL A 167 14.34 -13.83 -7.49
N LEU A 168 15.38 -13.97 -8.32
CA LEU A 168 15.90 -12.88 -9.16
C LEU A 168 14.90 -12.39 -10.22
N GLY A 169 13.92 -13.21 -10.61
CA GLY A 169 12.82 -12.82 -11.49
C GLY A 169 11.93 -11.72 -10.92
N ASN A 170 12.04 -11.43 -9.61
CA ASN A 170 11.38 -10.31 -8.95
C ASN A 170 12.24 -9.04 -8.93
N PHE A 171 13.26 -8.94 -9.78
CA PHE A 171 14.12 -7.76 -9.91
C PHE A 171 14.16 -7.26 -11.35
N ARG A 172 14.40 -5.96 -11.49
CA ARG A 172 14.91 -5.37 -12.73
C ARG A 172 16.44 -5.24 -12.64
N PHE A 173 17.10 -5.11 -13.78
CA PHE A 173 18.56 -5.02 -13.89
C PHE A 173 18.94 -3.78 -14.70
#